data_AF-A0AAP6L4U8-F1
#
_entry.id   AF-A0AAP6L4U8-F1
#
_cell.length_a   1.000
_cell.length_b   1.000
_cell.length_c   1.000
_cell.angle_alpha   90.00
_cell.angle_beta   90.00
_cell.angle_gamma   90.00
#
_symmetry.space_group_name_H-M   'P 1'
#
loop_
_entity.id
_entity.type
_entity.pdbx_description
1 polymer ?
#
loop_
_entity_poly.entity_id
_entity_poly.type
_entity_poly.pdbx_seq_one_letter_code
_entity_poly.pdbx_strand_id
1 'polypeptide(L)' 'MPRESFYPDTNEPHIHLHRGGATFTDIGHSHRTLVRGSLVYRGTLQEVIAELQRRGDARSLQMAQYIQTNLA' A
#
# COMPACT_ATOMS: atom_id res chain seq x y z
N MET A 1 1.98 22.42 -0.72
CA MET A 1 2.01 21.27 -1.65
C MET A 1 1.80 20.01 -0.83
N PRO A 2 0.96 19.03 -1.23
CA PRO A 2 0.83 17.82 -0.43
C PRO A 2 2.17 17.08 -0.45
N ARG A 3 2.69 16.77 0.74
CA ARG A 3 3.99 16.10 0.91
C ARG A 3 3.87 14.65 0.41
N GLU A 4 4.91 14.15 -0.24
CA GLU A 4 5.11 12.71 -0.38
C GLU A 4 5.23 12.13 1.04
N SER A 5 4.50 11.06 1.32
CA SER A 5 4.47 10.45 2.65
C SER A 5 4.45 8.94 2.56
N PHE A 6 5.14 8.29 3.51
CA PHE A 6 5.27 6.84 3.57
C PHE A 6 4.42 6.28 4.71
N TYR A 7 3.83 5.10 4.50
CA TYR A 7 3.11 4.37 5.54
C TYR A 7 3.45 2.88 5.52
N PRO A 8 4.17 2.34 6.51
CA PRO A 8 4.86 3.03 7.61
C PRO A 8 6.11 3.79 7.13
N ASP A 9 6.58 4.77 7.91
CA ASP A 9 7.68 5.68 7.56
C ASP A 9 9.10 5.06 7.67
N THR A 10 9.20 3.80 8.08
CA THR A 10 10.49 3.09 8.23
C THR A 10 10.36 1.63 7.84
N ASN A 11 11.30 1.09 7.05
CA ASN A 11 11.39 -0.31 6.57
C ASN A 11 10.30 -0.76 5.58
N GLU A 12 10.45 -1.96 5.02
CA GLU A 12 9.45 -2.62 4.17
C GLU A 12 8.64 -3.66 4.95
N PRO A 13 7.40 -3.97 4.53
CA PRO A 13 6.66 -3.32 3.44
C PRO A 13 6.17 -1.92 3.83
N HIS A 14 5.97 -1.03 2.85
CA HIS A 14 5.40 0.32 3.06
C HIS A 14 4.64 0.84 1.82
N ILE A 15 3.79 1.83 2.00
CA ILE A 15 2.98 2.49 0.95
C ILE A 15 3.56 3.88 0.70
N HIS A 16 3.80 4.22 -0.56
CA HIS A 16 4.16 5.57 -0.97
C HIS A 16 2.89 6.30 -1.38
N LEU A 17 2.61 7.42 -0.72
CA LEU A 17 1.55 8.33 -1.12
C LEU A 17 2.20 9.52 -1.82
N HIS A 18 1.83 9.75 -3.08
CA HIS A 18 2.35 10.83 -3.89
C HIS A 18 1.21 11.59 -4.58
N ARG A 19 1.55 12.69 -5.27
CA ARG A 19 0.54 13.49 -5.98
C ARG A 19 -0.17 12.62 -7.01
N GLY A 20 -1.46 12.39 -6.78
CA GLY A 20 -2.32 11.63 -7.68
C GLY A 20 -2.07 10.12 -7.66
N GLY A 21 -1.60 9.52 -6.56
CA GLY A 21 -1.57 8.07 -6.49
C GLY A 21 -0.99 7.48 -5.21
N ALA A 22 -1.03 6.16 -5.17
CA ALA A 22 -0.44 5.35 -4.13
C ALA A 22 0.27 4.15 -4.77
N THR A 23 1.47 3.84 -4.30
CA THR A 23 2.18 2.60 -4.64
C THR A 23 2.50 1.81 -3.38
N PHE A 24 2.57 0.50 -3.49
CA PHE A 24 2.97 -0.42 -2.42
C PHE A 24 4.33 -0.99 -2.74
N THR A 25 5.24 -0.91 -1.77
CA THR A 25 6.57 -1.49 -1.82
C THR A 25 6.63 -2.64 -0.84
N ASP A 26 6.90 -3.83 -1.36
CA ASP A 26 7.09 -5.03 -0.57
C ASP A 26 8.54 -5.21 -0.09
N ILE A 27 8.79 -6.13 0.85
CA ILE A 27 10.11 -6.55 1.38
C ILE A 27 11.09 -6.99 0.28
N GLY A 28 10.58 -7.46 -0.86
CA GLY A 28 11.39 -7.80 -2.03
C GLY A 28 11.74 -6.62 -2.93
N HIS A 29 11.53 -5.36 -2.49
CA HIS A 29 11.55 -4.16 -3.34
C HIS A 29 10.65 -4.26 -4.58
N SER A 30 9.55 -5.04 -4.50
CA SER A 30 8.55 -5.09 -5.56
C SER A 30 7.57 -3.94 -5.39
N HIS A 31 7.41 -3.13 -6.44
CA HIS A 31 6.52 -1.97 -6.44
C HIS A 31 5.24 -2.27 -7.21
N ARG A 32 4.08 -2.12 -6.56
CA ARG A 32 2.76 -2.25 -7.19
C ARG A 32 2.01 -0.93 -7.14
N THR A 33 1.41 -0.52 -8.26
CA THR A 33 0.53 0.66 -8.28
C THR A 33 -0.82 0.31 -7.69
N LEU A 34 -1.25 1.04 -6.68
CA LEU A 34 -2.55 0.88 -6.02
C LEU A 34 -3.57 1.87 -6.57
N VAL A 35 -3.16 3.12 -6.75
CA VAL A 35 -4.00 4.22 -7.26
C VAL A 35 -3.19 5.09 -8.23
N ARG A 36 -3.81 5.50 -9.34
CA ARG A 36 -3.24 6.46 -10.30
C ARG A 36 -4.32 7.44 -10.79
N GLY A 37 -4.22 8.69 -10.39
CA GLY A 37 -5.24 9.72 -10.63
C GLY A 37 -6.56 9.32 -9.97
N SER A 38 -7.62 9.22 -10.77
CA SER A 38 -8.93 8.71 -10.36
C SER A 38 -9.06 7.19 -10.48
N LEU A 39 -8.05 6.49 -11.00
CA LEU A 39 -8.10 5.06 -11.22
C LEU A 39 -7.63 4.30 -9.98
N VAL A 40 -8.49 3.44 -9.45
CA VAL A 40 -8.21 2.53 -8.34
C VAL A 40 -8.03 1.11 -8.88
N TYR A 41 -6.86 0.51 -8.66
CA TYR A 41 -6.51 -0.82 -9.15
C TYR A 41 -7.04 -1.89 -8.19
N ARG A 42 -8.36 -2.11 -8.18
CA ARG A 42 -9.05 -2.99 -7.22
C ARG A 42 -8.50 -4.42 -7.15
N GLY A 43 -8.12 -5.02 -8.28
CA GLY A 43 -7.50 -6.34 -8.31
C GLY A 43 -6.16 -6.34 -7.57
N THR A 44 -5.30 -5.35 -7.83
CA THR A 44 -4.02 -5.18 -7.16
C THR A 44 -4.19 -4.91 -5.66
N LEU A 45 -5.18 -4.11 -5.26
CA LEU A 45 -5.51 -3.91 -3.84
C LEU A 45 -5.85 -5.24 -3.16
N GLN A 46 -6.72 -6.05 -3.77
CA GLN A 46 -7.13 -7.36 -3.22
C GLN A 46 -5.94 -8.32 -3.11
N GLU A 47 -5.08 -8.39 -4.12
CA GLU A 47 -3.87 -9.21 -4.09
C GLU A 47 -2.93 -8.80 -2.97
N VAL A 48 -2.65 -7.49 -2.84
CA VAL A 48 -1.76 -6.95 -1.80
C VAL A 48 -2.35 -7.18 -0.41
N ILE A 49 -3.65 -6.94 -0.22
CA ILE A 49 -4.33 -7.23 1.06
C ILE A 49 -4.22 -8.71 1.41
N ALA A 50 -4.50 -9.61 0.46
CA ALA A 50 -4.44 -11.04 0.70
C ALA A 50 -3.01 -11.51 1.02
N GLU A 51 -2.00 -10.93 0.36
CA GLU A 51 -0.59 -11.20 0.64
C GLU A 51 -0.20 -10.74 2.06
N LEU A 52 -0.56 -9.52 2.43
CA LEU A 52 -0.29 -8.96 3.75
C LEU A 52 -1.00 -9.75 4.87
N GLN A 53 -2.26 -10.14 4.66
CA GLN A 53 -3.01 -10.99 5.59
C GLN A 53 -2.38 -12.37 5.73
N ARG A 54 -1.85 -12.95 4.64
CA ARG A 54 -1.17 -14.25 4.67
C ARG A 54 0.13 -14.21 5.48
N ARG A 55 0.87 -13.10 5.43
CA ARG A 55 2.08 -12.92 6.27
C ARG A 55 1.72 -12.87 7.75
N GLY A 56 0.64 -12.17 8.09
CA GLY A 56 0.05 -12.19 9.43
C GLY A 56 0.86 -11.47 10.52
N ASP A 57 2.02 -10.91 10.21
CA ASP A 57 2.77 -10.08 11.15
C ASP A 57 2.04 -8.74 11.39
N ALA A 58 2.25 -8.16 12.56
CA ALA A 58 1.53 -6.96 13.00
C ALA A 58 1.63 -5.80 12.00
N ARG A 59 2.78 -5.65 11.35
CA ARG A 59 3.01 -4.59 10.36
C ARG A 59 2.21 -4.85 9.09
N SER A 60 2.27 -6.07 8.56
CA SER A 60 1.49 -6.44 7.37
C SER A 60 -0.01 -6.25 7.61
N LEU A 61 -0.51 -6.63 8.79
CA LEU A 61 -1.92 -6.44 9.15
C LEU A 61 -2.31 -4.95 9.24
N GLN A 62 -1.46 -4.10 9.84
CA GLN A 62 -1.68 -2.65 9.88
C GLN A 62 -1.74 -2.03 8.48
N MET A 63 -0.94 -2.52 7.55
CA MET A 63 -0.96 -2.07 6.16
C MET A 63 -2.21 -2.54 5.42
N ALA A 64 -2.61 -3.80 5.58
CA ALA A 64 -3.83 -4.33 4.99
C ALA A 64 -5.04 -3.49 5.44
N GLN A 65 -5.11 -3.17 6.73
CA GLN A 65 -6.15 -2.29 7.29
C GLN A 65 -6.11 -0.89 6.68
N TYR A 66 -4.92 -0.29 6.56
CA TYR A 66 -4.78 1.03 5.95
C TYR A 66 -5.30 1.04 4.50
N ILE A 67 -4.91 0.04 3.70
CA ILE A 67 -5.34 -0.07 2.29
C ILE A 67 -6.86 -0.20 2.22
N GLN A 68 -7.47 -1.05 3.06
CA GLN A 68 -8.93 -1.23 3.10
C GLN A 68 -9.69 0.03 3.52
N THR A 69 -9.15 0.83 4.45
CA THR A 69 -9.84 2.02 4.96
C THR A 69 -9.66 3.24 4.08
N ASN A 70 -8.52 3.38 3.38
CA ASN A 70 -8.14 4.63 2.72
C ASN A 70 -8.08 4.55 1.20
N LEU A 71 -7.92 3.35 0.62
CA LEU A 71 -7.65 3.18 -0.82
C LEU A 71 -8.70 2.33 -1.56
N ALA A 72 -9.50 1.53 -0.83
CA ALA A 72 -10.47 0.58 -1.39
C ALA A 72 -11.84 1.23 -1.73
#